data_AF-A0A9J6ESZ5-F1
#
_entry.id   AF-A0A9J6ESZ5-F1
#
_cell.length_a   1.000
_cell.length_b   1.000
_cell.length_c   1.000
_cell.angle_alpha   90.00
_cell.angle_beta   90.00
_cell.angle_gamma   90.00
#
_symmetry.space_group_name_H-M   'P 1'
#
loop_
_entity.id
_entity.type
_entity.pdbx_description
1 polymer ?
#
loop_
_entity_poly.entity_id
_entity_poly.type
_entity_poly.pdbx_seq_one_letter_code
_entity_poly.pdbx_strand_id
1 'polypeptide(L)'
;MCCAHRTRLVSRCGGFRRLFPGLSAAVMPSTVEKSFQPYHITEEPATVSTGFRIRARNKSFEGLTKETEGQWKGPFFFIQAADTQFGMIESYLEKKPCPRWDKEIALTEKAVEAVNRMEPKPRFFVVCGDLVDAMPGDELKPEQEADFKRVFSKMSSEVPLVCVCGNHDIGNQPTPASVCAYRNSFGDDYFTFWCSGVMCIVINTQYYEDPLLVPDLAHEQEVWLDEQLAEAQRTGAKHVVVFQHIPWFVRNFDEDKMYFNFNPELRLRMLDKFHKAGVRAIFCGHYHRNAGGFYKDMELVVTSAIGAQLGCDTHGLRVVKVREDNIEHQYYALDEIPETVCLH
;
A
#
# COMPACT_ATOMS: atom_id res chain seq x y z
N MET A 1 47.66 -17.20 -46.53
CA MET A 1 46.82 -16.96 -47.72
C MET A 1 45.88 -15.79 -47.37
N CYS A 2 46.04 -14.62 -48.00
CA CYS A 2 45.12 -14.04 -49.00
C CYS A 2 43.63 -13.95 -48.56
N CYS A 3 42.91 -12.82 -48.68
CA CYS A 3 43.29 -11.45 -49.06
C CYS A 3 42.23 -10.41 -48.61
N ALA A 4 42.73 -9.28 -48.07
CA ALA A 4 42.29 -7.87 -48.14
C ALA A 4 40.87 -7.38 -48.59
N HIS A 5 40.40 -6.35 -47.84
CA HIS A 5 39.67 -5.12 -48.30
C HIS A 5 38.15 -5.23 -48.62
N ARG A 6 37.31 -4.17 -48.58
CA ARG A 6 37.55 -2.70 -48.61
C ARG A 6 36.39 -1.86 -47.99
N THR A 7 36.68 -0.61 -47.61
CA THR A 7 35.77 0.45 -47.09
C THR A 7 35.02 1.23 -48.19
N ARG A 8 33.89 1.92 -47.85
CA ARG A 8 33.64 3.35 -48.23
C ARG A 8 32.37 4.00 -47.63
N LEU A 9 32.53 5.24 -47.12
CA LEU A 9 31.48 6.27 -47.06
C LEU A 9 31.33 6.97 -48.42
N VAL A 10 30.16 7.55 -48.71
CA VAL A 10 30.01 8.80 -49.49
C VAL A 10 28.81 9.62 -48.96
N SER A 11 28.95 10.95 -48.90
CA SER A 11 27.87 11.92 -48.64
C SER A 11 27.71 12.89 -49.82
N ARG A 12 26.56 13.60 -49.87
CA ARG A 12 26.26 14.92 -50.51
C ARG A 12 24.76 14.98 -50.87
N CYS A 13 24.07 16.10 -51.07
CA CYS A 13 24.10 17.53 -50.66
C CYS A 13 23.27 18.32 -51.70
N GLY A 14 22.50 19.33 -51.26
CA GLY A 14 21.87 20.35 -52.11
C GLY A 14 20.37 20.12 -52.41
N GLY A 15 19.50 21.14 -52.49
CA GLY A 15 19.69 22.58 -52.22
C GLY A 15 18.68 23.48 -52.97
N PHE A 16 18.58 24.76 -52.54
CA PHE A 16 17.92 25.94 -53.19
C PHE A 16 16.38 26.12 -52.98
N ARG A 17 15.87 27.21 -52.34
CA ARG A 17 15.70 28.68 -52.71
C ARG A 17 14.32 28.95 -53.39
N ARG A 18 13.57 30.08 -53.25
CA ARG A 18 13.65 31.37 -52.48
C ARG A 18 12.33 32.22 -52.57
N LEU A 19 12.07 33.09 -51.56
CA LEU A 19 11.46 34.48 -51.54
C LEU A 19 9.99 34.84 -51.97
N PHE A 20 9.22 35.45 -51.02
CA PHE A 20 8.50 36.79 -50.95
C PHE A 20 7.90 37.52 -52.19
N PRO A 21 7.00 38.58 -52.08
CA PRO A 21 6.62 39.52 -50.97
C PRO A 21 5.07 39.72 -50.75
N GLY A 22 4.45 40.72 -50.07
CA GLY A 22 4.85 41.78 -49.09
C GLY A 22 3.92 43.05 -49.04
N LEU A 23 3.92 43.82 -47.92
CA LEU A 23 3.23 45.13 -47.59
C LEU A 23 1.69 45.12 -47.35
N SER A 24 1.07 45.87 -46.42
CA SER A 24 1.22 47.30 -46.03
C SER A 24 0.62 47.63 -44.62
N ALA A 25 0.64 48.89 -44.16
CA ALA A 25 0.31 49.34 -42.79
C ALA A 25 -0.79 50.43 -42.68
N ALA A 26 -1.47 50.55 -41.52
CA ALA A 26 -2.15 51.78 -41.06
C ALA A 26 -2.59 51.79 -39.57
N VAL A 27 -2.12 52.82 -38.83
CA VAL A 27 -2.82 53.67 -37.82
C VAL A 27 -3.58 53.07 -36.61
N MET A 28 -3.24 53.57 -35.41
CA MET A 28 -3.98 53.39 -34.13
C MET A 28 -5.07 54.46 -33.91
N PRO A 29 -6.01 54.21 -32.97
CA PRO A 29 -6.28 55.18 -31.91
C PRO A 29 -6.17 54.59 -30.50
N SER A 30 -6.14 55.48 -29.51
CA SER A 30 -5.67 55.26 -28.15
C SER A 30 -6.74 54.87 -27.12
N THR A 31 -6.27 54.21 -26.05
CA THR A 31 -6.76 54.30 -24.65
C THR A 31 -8.25 54.09 -24.36
N VAL A 32 -8.58 52.94 -23.77
CA VAL A 32 -9.46 52.85 -22.60
C VAL A 32 -8.76 51.99 -21.55
N GLU A 33 -8.40 52.57 -20.41
CA GLU A 33 -7.91 51.80 -19.27
C GLU A 33 -9.04 50.97 -18.67
N LYS A 34 -8.82 49.65 -18.56
CA LYS A 34 -9.50 48.82 -17.56
C LYS A 34 -8.46 47.96 -16.85
N SER A 35 -8.36 48.16 -15.54
CA SER A 35 -7.44 47.46 -14.65
C SER A 35 -7.77 45.96 -14.63
N PHE A 36 -6.94 45.16 -15.30
CA PHE A 36 -6.84 43.73 -15.03
C PHE A 36 -5.70 43.51 -14.04
N GLN A 37 -6.03 43.24 -12.79
CA GLN A 37 -5.10 42.51 -11.93
C GLN A 37 -5.09 41.05 -12.40
N PRO A 38 -3.94 40.49 -12.83
CA PRO A 38 -3.86 39.06 -13.04
C PRO A 38 -3.95 38.38 -11.68
N TYR A 39 -5.02 37.61 -11.47
CA TYR A 39 -5.06 36.62 -10.40
C TYR A 39 -3.99 35.58 -10.71
N HIS A 40 -2.83 35.71 -10.07
CA HIS A 40 -1.85 34.64 -10.01
C HIS A 40 -2.42 33.53 -9.13
N ILE A 41 -3.12 32.58 -9.76
CA ILE A 41 -3.25 31.23 -9.21
C ILE A 41 -1.88 30.58 -9.39
N THR A 42 -1.00 30.79 -8.40
CA THR A 42 0.15 29.91 -8.19
C THR A 42 -0.38 28.66 -7.50
N GLU A 43 -0.88 27.71 -8.28
CA GLU A 43 -0.83 26.31 -7.87
C GLU A 43 0.65 25.95 -7.76
N GLU A 44 1.18 25.97 -6.53
CA GLU A 44 2.45 25.32 -6.27
C GLU A 44 2.24 23.82 -6.52
N PRO A 45 3.02 23.16 -7.40
CA PRO A 45 2.90 21.73 -7.58
C PRO A 45 3.22 21.05 -6.25
N ALA A 46 2.34 20.14 -5.82
CA ALA A 46 2.44 19.44 -4.55
C ALA A 46 3.88 18.95 -4.30
N THR A 47 4.47 19.38 -3.18
CA THR A 47 5.88 19.13 -2.91
C THR A 47 6.09 17.62 -2.70
N VAL A 48 6.69 16.98 -3.71
CA VAL A 48 7.07 15.58 -3.67
C VAL A 48 8.13 15.42 -2.57
N SER A 49 7.75 14.76 -1.48
CA SER A 49 8.65 14.45 -0.38
C SER A 49 9.73 13.50 -0.89
N THR A 50 10.98 13.98 -0.99
CA THR A 50 12.07 13.24 -1.66
C THR A 50 12.61 12.04 -0.86
N GLY A 51 11.87 11.52 0.12
CA GLY A 51 12.30 10.45 0.99
C GLY A 51 11.14 9.69 1.64
N PHE A 52 11.35 8.39 1.84
CA PHE A 52 10.42 7.51 2.54
C PHE A 52 10.28 7.90 4.01
N ARG A 53 9.05 8.00 4.53
CA ARG A 53 8.76 8.48 5.89
C ARG A 53 8.17 7.36 6.76
N ILE A 54 8.95 6.92 7.76
CA ILE A 54 8.49 5.99 8.80
C ILE A 54 7.59 6.73 9.80
N ARG A 55 6.28 6.52 9.67
CA ARG A 55 5.21 7.19 10.46
C ARG A 55 4.70 6.40 11.65
N ALA A 56 4.81 5.07 11.65
CA ALA A 56 4.39 4.21 12.75
C ALA A 56 5.44 4.21 13.87
N ARG A 57 5.14 4.84 15.02
CA ARG A 57 6.05 5.01 16.17
C ARG A 57 5.27 5.11 17.47
N ASN A 58 5.82 4.52 18.54
CA ASN A 58 5.22 4.53 19.89
C ASN A 58 3.76 4.03 19.91
N LYS A 59 3.46 2.98 19.13
CA LYS A 59 2.15 2.36 18.95
C LYS A 59 1.07 3.29 18.36
N SER A 60 1.50 4.38 17.72
CA SER A 60 0.68 5.39 17.06
C SER A 60 1.19 5.66 15.63
N PHE A 61 0.46 6.45 14.84
CA PHE A 61 0.81 6.78 13.46
C PHE A 61 0.77 8.29 13.18
N GLU A 62 1.89 8.81 12.69
CA GLU A 62 2.10 10.24 12.45
C GLU A 62 1.18 10.81 11.35
N GLY A 63 0.28 11.71 11.75
CA GLY A 63 -0.66 12.44 10.89
C GLY A 63 -2.08 11.88 10.86
N LEU A 64 -2.32 10.73 11.50
CA LEU A 64 -3.63 10.08 11.59
C LEU A 64 -3.90 9.70 13.07
N THR A 65 -3.95 10.71 13.95
CA THR A 65 -4.07 10.52 15.40
C THR A 65 -5.50 10.68 15.89
N LYS A 66 -5.81 10.12 17.06
CA LYS A 66 -7.16 10.18 17.65
C LYS A 66 -7.64 11.62 17.88
N GLU A 67 -6.73 12.53 18.23
CA GLU A 67 -7.02 13.92 18.55
C GLU A 67 -7.46 14.72 17.32
N THR A 68 -6.93 14.36 16.15
CA THR A 68 -7.18 15.06 14.88
C THR A 68 -8.21 14.36 14.01
N GLU A 69 -8.27 13.04 14.07
CA GLU A 69 -9.08 12.18 13.20
C GLU A 69 -10.08 11.29 13.94
N GLY A 70 -10.21 11.39 15.27
CA GLY A 70 -11.12 10.55 16.05
C GLY A 70 -12.62 10.88 15.94
N GLN A 71 -12.99 11.88 15.13
CA GLN A 71 -14.38 12.28 14.88
C GLN A 71 -14.76 12.03 13.42
N TRP A 72 -15.98 11.57 13.18
CA TRP A 72 -16.53 11.35 11.84
C TRP A 72 -16.67 12.68 11.09
N LYS A 73 -15.96 12.82 9.95
CA LYS A 73 -16.00 14.02 9.09
C LYS A 73 -16.79 13.80 7.79
N GLY A 74 -17.42 12.64 7.65
CA GLY A 74 -18.12 12.19 6.44
C GLY A 74 -17.38 11.08 5.69
N PRO A 75 -17.99 10.57 4.59
CA PRO A 75 -17.44 9.47 3.81
C PRO A 75 -16.06 9.76 3.25
N PHE A 76 -15.24 8.72 3.14
CA PHE A 76 -13.90 8.78 2.55
C PHE A 76 -13.54 7.45 1.88
N PHE A 77 -12.36 7.36 1.28
CA PHE A 77 -11.80 6.08 0.86
C PHE A 77 -10.31 5.98 1.16
N PHE A 78 -9.81 4.75 1.16
CA PHE A 78 -8.39 4.42 1.28
C PHE A 78 -8.06 3.29 0.31
N ILE A 79 -6.76 3.04 0.13
CA ILE A 79 -6.24 1.98 -0.73
C ILE A 79 -5.69 0.86 0.15
N GLN A 80 -6.10 -0.37 -0.14
CA GLN A 80 -5.56 -1.56 0.51
C GLN A 80 -4.96 -2.49 -0.53
N ALA A 81 -3.70 -2.83 -0.32
CA ALA A 81 -2.93 -3.76 -1.13
C ALA A 81 -2.31 -4.83 -0.22
N ALA A 82 -1.68 -5.82 -0.83
CA ALA A 82 -0.92 -6.86 -0.16
C ALA A 82 0.25 -7.29 -1.04
N ASP A 83 1.24 -7.94 -0.42
CA ASP A 83 2.24 -8.77 -1.07
C ASP A 83 2.88 -8.08 -2.30
N THR A 84 3.48 -6.90 -2.10
CA THR A 84 4.33 -6.27 -3.13
C THR A 84 5.55 -7.14 -3.41
N GLN A 85 6.06 -7.78 -2.35
CA GLN A 85 7.00 -8.90 -2.32
C GLN A 85 8.07 -8.88 -3.42
N PHE A 86 8.84 -7.78 -3.43
CA PHE A 86 9.89 -7.51 -4.41
C PHE A 86 10.87 -8.70 -4.50
N GLY A 87 10.79 -9.49 -5.57
CA GLY A 87 11.70 -10.61 -5.87
C GLY A 87 10.98 -11.94 -6.12
N MET A 88 9.76 -12.10 -5.59
CA MET A 88 9.02 -13.37 -5.60
C MET A 88 8.71 -13.89 -7.02
N ILE A 89 8.47 -13.00 -7.98
CA ILE A 89 8.16 -13.40 -9.36
C ILE A 89 9.37 -14.14 -9.95
N GLU A 90 10.58 -13.61 -9.76
CA GLU A 90 11.78 -14.22 -10.31
C GLU A 90 12.32 -15.37 -9.45
N SER A 91 12.19 -15.29 -8.12
CA SER A 91 12.69 -16.31 -7.18
C SER A 91 11.80 -17.56 -7.16
N TYR A 92 10.47 -17.40 -7.11
CA TYR A 92 9.53 -18.48 -6.85
C TYR A 92 8.77 -18.95 -8.11
N LEU A 93 8.22 -18.01 -8.90
CA LEU A 93 7.46 -18.36 -10.11
C LEU A 93 8.38 -18.76 -11.26
N GLU A 94 9.40 -17.96 -11.57
CA GLU A 94 10.33 -18.21 -12.68
C GLU A 94 11.56 -19.02 -12.27
N LYS A 95 11.84 -19.13 -10.97
CA LYS A 95 12.91 -19.96 -10.38
C LYS A 95 14.29 -19.63 -10.96
N LYS A 96 14.58 -18.34 -11.13
CA LYS A 96 15.87 -17.86 -11.62
C LYS A 96 16.96 -18.05 -10.56
N PRO A 97 18.19 -18.43 -10.94
CA PRO A 97 19.29 -18.64 -9.98
C PRO A 97 19.82 -17.34 -9.37
N CYS A 98 19.57 -16.19 -10.01
CA CYS A 98 19.88 -14.86 -9.50
C CYS A 98 18.64 -13.97 -9.75
N PRO A 99 17.63 -14.03 -8.87
CA PRO A 99 16.37 -13.34 -9.08
C PRO A 99 16.53 -11.82 -8.95
N ARG A 100 15.79 -11.07 -9.77
CA ARG A 100 15.64 -9.61 -9.69
C ARG A 100 14.19 -9.24 -9.40
N TRP A 101 13.94 -8.01 -8.99
CA TRP A 101 12.63 -7.50 -8.61
C TRP A 101 12.11 -6.35 -9.50
N ASP A 102 12.64 -6.22 -10.72
CA ASP A 102 12.24 -5.16 -11.67
C ASP A 102 10.75 -5.20 -12.02
N LYS A 103 10.13 -6.40 -11.99
CA LYS A 103 8.72 -6.59 -12.31
C LYS A 103 7.83 -6.04 -11.21
N GLU A 104 8.15 -6.37 -9.97
CA GLU A 104 7.48 -5.89 -8.77
C GLU A 104 7.69 -4.39 -8.57
N ILE A 105 8.86 -3.84 -8.92
CA ILE A 105 9.09 -2.39 -9.05
C ILE A 105 8.08 -1.81 -10.04
N ALA A 106 8.01 -2.31 -11.28
CA ALA A 106 7.13 -1.73 -12.31
C ALA A 106 5.64 -1.84 -11.95
N LEU A 107 5.21 -2.95 -11.35
CA LEU A 107 3.83 -3.16 -10.86
C LEU A 107 3.50 -2.19 -9.72
N THR A 108 4.43 -1.97 -8.80
CA THR A 108 4.23 -1.09 -7.64
C THR A 108 4.33 0.39 -8.04
N GLU A 109 5.23 0.76 -8.95
CA GLU A 109 5.30 2.11 -9.52
C GLU A 109 3.98 2.45 -10.25
N LYS A 110 3.40 1.50 -10.99
CA LYS A 110 2.07 1.66 -11.61
C LYS A 110 0.95 1.87 -10.58
N ALA A 111 0.97 1.16 -9.45
CA ALA A 111 0.03 1.36 -8.35
C ALA A 111 0.17 2.76 -7.72
N VAL A 112 1.41 3.19 -7.46
CA VAL A 112 1.73 4.53 -6.93
C VAL A 112 1.27 5.62 -7.90
N GLU A 113 1.55 5.47 -9.19
CA GLU A 113 1.13 6.41 -10.23
C GLU A 113 -0.40 6.50 -10.36
N ALA A 114 -1.11 5.37 -10.31
CA ALA A 114 -2.57 5.36 -10.35
C ALA A 114 -3.18 6.09 -9.13
N VAL A 115 -2.64 5.86 -7.94
CA VAL A 115 -3.07 6.55 -6.71
C VAL A 115 -2.74 8.04 -6.74
N ASN A 116 -1.59 8.43 -7.31
CA ASN A 116 -1.23 9.84 -7.48
C ASN A 116 -2.18 10.59 -8.44
N ARG A 117 -2.80 9.90 -9.41
CA ARG A 117 -3.81 10.47 -10.31
C ARG A 117 -5.21 10.57 -9.70
N MET A 118 -5.48 9.92 -8.57
CA MET A 118 -6.81 9.97 -7.94
C MET A 118 -7.17 11.37 -7.45
N GLU A 119 -8.41 11.79 -7.72
CA GLU A 119 -8.98 13.02 -7.15
C GLU A 119 -10.42 12.75 -6.65
N PRO A 120 -10.74 12.97 -5.37
CA PRO A 120 -9.83 13.35 -4.28
C PRO A 120 -8.82 12.26 -3.94
N LYS A 121 -7.73 12.62 -3.25
CA LYS A 121 -6.70 11.65 -2.82
C LYS A 121 -7.27 10.65 -1.78
N PRO A 122 -6.88 9.37 -1.82
CA PRO A 122 -7.20 8.42 -0.75
C PRO A 122 -6.57 8.87 0.58
N ARG A 123 -7.26 8.62 1.70
CA ARG A 123 -6.81 9.07 3.02
C ARG A 123 -5.53 8.39 3.52
N PHE A 124 -5.25 7.19 3.03
CA PHE A 124 -4.01 6.44 3.21
C PHE A 124 -3.90 5.31 2.19
N PHE A 125 -2.69 4.75 2.07
CA PHE A 125 -2.41 3.50 1.35
C PHE A 125 -1.87 2.50 2.37
N VAL A 126 -2.41 1.28 2.45
CA VAL A 126 -1.90 0.21 3.33
C VAL A 126 -1.45 -1.00 2.52
N VAL A 127 -0.28 -1.55 2.86
CA VAL A 127 0.21 -2.85 2.35
C VAL A 127 0.14 -3.88 3.47
N CYS A 128 -0.69 -4.90 3.29
CA CYS A 128 -0.94 -5.99 4.24
C CYS A 128 0.16 -7.07 4.24
N GLY A 129 1.41 -6.66 4.53
CA GLY A 129 2.55 -7.56 4.69
C GLY A 129 3.20 -8.04 3.39
N ASP A 130 4.30 -8.76 3.58
CA ASP A 130 5.25 -9.25 2.57
C ASP A 130 5.65 -8.12 1.60
N LEU A 131 6.27 -7.09 2.19
CA LEU A 131 6.70 -5.88 1.48
C LEU A 131 7.80 -6.21 0.45
N VAL A 132 8.71 -7.13 0.83
CA VAL A 132 9.86 -7.62 0.06
C VAL A 132 9.96 -9.15 0.17
N ASP A 133 10.59 -9.83 -0.80
CA ASP A 133 10.67 -11.31 -0.84
C ASP A 133 11.79 -11.90 0.04
N ALA A 134 12.88 -11.18 0.22
CA ALA A 134 14.04 -11.67 0.94
C ALA A 134 13.73 -11.78 2.45
N MET A 135 13.84 -12.99 2.99
CA MET A 135 13.62 -13.29 4.41
C MET A 135 14.62 -12.55 5.31
N PRO A 136 14.34 -12.32 6.62
CA PRO A 136 15.30 -11.70 7.52
C PRO A 136 16.64 -12.47 7.55
N GLY A 137 17.73 -11.75 7.34
CA GLY A 137 19.09 -12.32 7.27
C GLY A 137 19.57 -12.71 5.86
N ASP A 138 18.70 -12.62 4.85
CA ASP A 138 19.08 -12.77 3.44
C ASP A 138 19.85 -11.53 2.93
N GLU A 139 20.88 -11.75 2.12
CA GLU A 139 21.77 -10.71 1.58
C GLU A 139 21.04 -9.73 0.64
N LEU A 140 19.94 -10.14 0.00
CA LEU A 140 19.15 -9.31 -0.91
C LEU A 140 18.20 -8.35 -0.19
N LYS A 141 17.87 -8.61 1.08
CA LYS A 141 16.84 -7.85 1.81
C LYS A 141 17.12 -6.34 1.89
N PRO A 142 18.35 -5.86 2.18
CA PRO A 142 18.64 -4.43 2.22
C PRO A 142 18.40 -3.72 0.87
N GLU A 143 18.69 -4.38 -0.26
CA GLU A 143 18.51 -3.79 -1.59
C GLU A 143 17.02 -3.76 -1.98
N GLN A 144 16.27 -4.84 -1.72
CA GLN A 144 14.83 -4.87 -1.94
C GLN A 144 14.08 -3.83 -1.08
N GLU A 145 14.46 -3.68 0.20
CA GLU A 145 13.86 -2.66 1.07
C GLU A 145 14.20 -1.24 0.62
N ALA A 146 15.41 -1.00 0.10
CA ALA A 146 15.80 0.29 -0.46
C ALA A 146 14.97 0.63 -1.71
N ASP A 147 14.76 -0.34 -2.61
CA ASP A 147 13.92 -0.15 -3.81
C ASP A 147 12.44 0.02 -3.47
N PHE A 148 11.89 -0.76 -2.54
CA PHE A 148 10.52 -0.56 -2.03
C PHE A 148 10.33 0.88 -1.54
N LYS A 149 11.27 1.37 -0.72
CA LYS A 149 11.23 2.74 -0.18
C LYS A 149 11.37 3.80 -1.27
N ARG A 150 12.22 3.57 -2.28
CA ARG A 150 12.38 4.44 -3.46
C ARG A 150 11.13 4.51 -4.34
N VAL A 151 10.40 3.39 -4.47
CA VAL A 151 9.14 3.36 -5.22
C VAL A 151 8.07 4.13 -4.45
N PHE A 152 7.85 3.79 -3.17
CA PHE A 152 6.83 4.45 -2.36
C PHE A 152 7.13 5.91 -1.98
N SER A 153 8.39 6.38 -2.03
CA SER A 153 8.67 7.81 -1.88
C SER A 153 8.21 8.66 -3.08
N LYS A 154 7.74 8.04 -4.17
CA LYS A 154 7.05 8.73 -5.28
C LYS A 154 5.55 8.95 -5.00
N MET A 155 4.99 8.37 -3.94
CA MET A 155 3.60 8.59 -3.54
C MET A 155 3.38 10.06 -3.13
N SER A 156 2.20 10.62 -3.44
CA SER A 156 1.82 11.96 -2.98
C SER A 156 1.99 12.07 -1.46
N SER A 157 2.56 13.19 -1.01
CA SER A 157 2.80 13.47 0.41
C SER A 157 1.50 13.56 1.23
N GLU A 158 0.35 13.74 0.56
CA GLU A 158 -1.00 13.69 1.12
C GLU A 158 -1.50 12.26 1.42
N VAL A 159 -0.92 11.23 0.79
CA VAL A 159 -1.32 9.82 0.94
C VAL A 159 -0.28 9.10 1.81
N PRO A 160 -0.47 9.03 3.14
CA PRO A 160 0.45 8.31 4.00
C PRO A 160 0.42 6.79 3.73
N LEU A 161 1.61 6.19 3.67
CA LEU A 161 1.78 4.74 3.58
C LEU A 161 1.76 4.10 4.98
N VAL A 162 0.93 3.08 5.14
CA VAL A 162 0.83 2.19 6.30
C VAL A 162 1.47 0.86 5.92
N CYS A 163 2.54 0.47 6.61
CA CYS A 163 3.21 -0.81 6.42
C CYS A 163 2.77 -1.80 7.50
N VAL A 164 2.16 -2.91 7.09
CA VAL A 164 1.91 -4.08 7.95
C VAL A 164 3.03 -5.10 7.71
N CYS A 165 3.41 -5.89 8.71
CA CYS A 165 4.43 -6.93 8.57
C CYS A 165 3.87 -8.30 8.16
N GLY A 166 4.55 -8.98 7.24
CA GLY A 166 4.35 -10.39 6.87
C GLY A 166 5.49 -11.32 7.27
N ASN A 167 5.44 -12.58 6.82
CA ASN A 167 6.46 -13.59 7.13
C ASN A 167 7.78 -13.34 6.39
N HIS A 168 7.77 -12.77 5.19
CA HIS A 168 9.00 -12.35 4.52
C HIS A 168 9.61 -11.10 5.16
N ASP A 169 8.80 -10.27 5.83
CA ASP A 169 9.28 -9.08 6.54
C ASP A 169 9.99 -9.43 7.86
N ILE A 170 9.43 -10.32 8.68
CA ILE A 170 9.93 -10.60 10.04
C ILE A 170 10.30 -12.07 10.33
N GLY A 171 10.03 -12.97 9.39
CA GLY A 171 10.21 -14.42 9.54
C GLY A 171 8.90 -15.15 9.87
N ASN A 172 8.75 -16.39 9.38
CA ASN A 172 7.66 -17.29 9.78
C ASN A 172 7.70 -17.60 11.29
N GLN A 173 8.91 -17.70 11.86
CA GLN A 173 9.16 -17.72 13.30
C GLN A 173 9.98 -16.47 13.65
N PRO A 174 9.34 -15.36 14.07
CA PRO A 174 10.02 -14.11 14.41
C PRO A 174 11.08 -14.29 15.51
N THR A 175 12.16 -13.51 15.39
CA THR A 175 13.21 -13.38 16.41
C THR A 175 13.24 -11.94 16.93
N PRO A 176 13.81 -11.66 18.11
CA PRO A 176 13.99 -10.27 18.56
C PRO A 176 14.80 -9.42 17.56
N ALA A 177 15.75 -10.04 16.84
CA ALA A 177 16.56 -9.39 15.82
C ALA A 177 15.76 -9.02 14.56
N SER A 178 14.93 -9.93 14.05
CA SER A 178 14.11 -9.66 12.86
C SER A 178 12.98 -8.66 13.14
N VAL A 179 12.36 -8.71 14.32
CA VAL A 179 11.41 -7.68 14.78
C VAL A 179 12.09 -6.32 14.88
N CYS A 180 13.30 -6.26 15.46
CA CYS A 180 14.07 -5.01 15.54
C CYS A 180 14.44 -4.47 14.15
N ALA A 181 14.86 -5.34 13.22
CA ALA A 181 15.16 -4.96 11.84
C ALA A 181 13.93 -4.35 11.14
N TYR A 182 12.77 -4.99 11.22
CA TYR A 182 11.51 -4.43 10.69
C TYR A 182 11.18 -3.08 11.32
N ARG A 183 11.22 -2.97 12.66
CA ARG A 183 10.93 -1.73 13.39
C ARG A 183 11.83 -0.56 12.98
N ASN A 184 13.12 -0.83 12.74
CA ASN A 184 14.08 0.17 12.24
C ASN A 184 13.82 0.54 10.77
N SER A 185 13.27 -0.36 9.97
CA SER A 185 13.11 -0.21 8.53
C SER A 185 11.77 0.43 8.11
N PHE A 186 10.68 0.05 8.78
CA PHE A 186 9.30 0.40 8.41
C PHE A 186 8.49 1.07 9.53
N GLY A 187 8.97 1.01 10.79
CA GLY A 187 8.24 1.48 11.98
C GLY A 187 7.59 0.33 12.75
N ASP A 188 6.77 0.67 13.74
CA ASP A 188 6.17 -0.31 14.64
C ASP A 188 5.43 -1.44 13.89
N ASP A 189 5.59 -2.68 14.37
CA ASP A 189 4.98 -3.91 13.84
C ASP A 189 3.50 -4.09 14.24
N TYR A 190 3.07 -3.38 15.28
CA TYR A 190 1.66 -3.20 15.66
C TYR A 190 1.47 -1.82 16.27
N PHE A 191 0.36 -1.17 15.95
CA PHE A 191 0.01 0.20 16.34
C PHE A 191 -1.46 0.49 16.02
N THR A 192 -2.00 1.58 16.57
CA THR A 192 -3.31 2.12 16.14
C THR A 192 -3.17 3.46 15.44
N PHE A 193 -4.17 3.77 14.59
CA PHE A 193 -4.31 5.06 13.95
C PHE A 193 -5.79 5.38 13.72
N TRP A 194 -6.10 6.63 13.42
CA TRP A 194 -7.47 7.11 13.27
C TRP A 194 -7.65 7.86 11.95
N CYS A 195 -8.79 7.65 11.29
CA CYS A 195 -9.11 8.33 10.04
C CYS A 195 -10.62 8.63 9.99
N SER A 196 -11.00 9.93 10.02
CA SER A 196 -12.40 10.39 9.97
C SER A 196 -13.35 9.56 10.86
N GLY A 197 -13.03 9.38 12.14
CA GLY A 197 -13.86 8.67 13.11
C GLY A 197 -13.72 7.14 13.08
N VAL A 198 -12.94 6.57 12.18
CA VAL A 198 -12.61 5.14 12.15
C VAL A 198 -11.35 4.88 12.98
N MET A 199 -11.40 3.87 13.84
CA MET A 199 -10.23 3.33 14.53
C MET A 199 -9.62 2.19 13.71
N CYS A 200 -8.38 2.36 13.28
CA CYS A 200 -7.61 1.37 12.55
C CYS A 200 -6.58 0.72 13.48
N ILE A 201 -6.54 -0.62 13.49
CA ILE A 201 -5.64 -1.42 14.34
C ILE A 201 -4.74 -2.24 13.42
N VAL A 202 -3.42 -2.07 13.50
CA VAL A 202 -2.43 -2.90 12.82
C VAL A 202 -1.89 -3.91 13.82
N ILE A 203 -1.90 -5.21 13.46
CA ILE A 203 -1.35 -6.28 14.29
C ILE A 203 -0.30 -7.12 13.53
N ASN A 204 0.70 -7.58 14.26
CA ASN A 204 1.69 -8.54 13.79
C ASN A 204 1.12 -9.96 13.92
N THR A 205 0.76 -10.58 12.79
CA THR A 205 0.18 -11.93 12.78
C THR A 205 1.17 -13.06 13.05
N GLN A 206 2.48 -12.85 12.88
CA GLN A 206 3.45 -13.93 13.10
C GLN A 206 3.59 -14.30 14.57
N TYR A 207 3.31 -13.37 15.49
CA TYR A 207 3.18 -13.66 16.94
C TYR A 207 2.02 -14.61 17.27
N TYR A 208 1.05 -14.77 16.37
CA TYR A 208 -0.05 -15.73 16.53
C TYR A 208 0.22 -17.08 15.85
N GLU A 209 1.13 -17.14 14.87
CA GLU A 209 1.45 -18.37 14.14
C GLU A 209 2.61 -19.13 14.80
N ASP A 210 3.72 -18.45 15.13
CA ASP A 210 4.85 -19.04 15.85
C ASP A 210 5.61 -18.01 16.73
N PRO A 211 5.19 -17.82 18.00
CA PRO A 211 5.84 -16.91 18.93
C PRO A 211 7.04 -17.53 19.68
N LEU A 212 7.51 -18.73 19.36
CA LEU A 212 8.40 -19.51 20.25
C LEU A 212 9.73 -18.83 20.61
N LEU A 213 10.26 -17.97 19.73
CA LEU A 213 11.50 -17.21 19.97
C LEU A 213 11.26 -15.77 20.46
N VAL A 214 10.00 -15.35 20.60
CA VAL A 214 9.56 -14.00 21.00
C VAL A 214 8.34 -13.99 21.94
N PRO A 215 8.25 -14.88 22.95
CA PRO A 215 7.03 -15.03 23.76
C PRO A 215 6.64 -13.75 24.50
N ASP A 216 7.61 -12.97 24.97
CA ASP A 216 7.37 -11.71 25.67
C ASP A 216 6.78 -10.63 24.74
N LEU A 217 7.24 -10.54 23.49
CA LEU A 217 6.71 -9.58 22.50
C LEU A 217 5.31 -9.98 22.02
N ALA A 218 5.06 -11.29 21.87
CA ALA A 218 3.75 -11.81 21.55
C ALA A 218 2.75 -11.55 22.70
N HIS A 219 3.19 -11.69 23.95
CA HIS A 219 2.39 -11.33 25.12
C HIS A 219 2.13 -9.82 25.23
N GLU A 220 3.14 -8.99 24.96
CA GLU A 220 2.99 -7.53 24.91
C GLU A 220 1.92 -7.11 23.90
N GLN A 221 1.93 -7.69 22.68
CA GLN A 221 0.88 -7.43 21.69
C GLN A 221 -0.51 -7.92 22.15
N GLU A 222 -0.63 -9.12 22.73
CA GLU A 222 -1.93 -9.66 23.15
C GLU A 222 -2.58 -8.79 24.24
N VAL A 223 -1.79 -8.33 25.23
CA VAL A 223 -2.27 -7.39 26.27
C VAL A 223 -2.64 -6.04 25.67
N TRP A 224 -1.76 -5.46 24.85
CA TRP A 224 -2.01 -4.19 24.16
C TRP A 224 -3.27 -4.25 23.28
N LEU A 225 -3.48 -5.36 22.57
CA LEU A 225 -4.65 -5.54 21.71
C LEU A 225 -5.95 -5.58 22.52
N ASP A 226 -5.97 -6.28 23.66
CA ASP A 226 -7.13 -6.29 24.56
C ASP A 226 -7.46 -4.89 25.07
N GLU A 227 -6.44 -4.06 25.37
CA GLU A 227 -6.63 -2.64 25.71
C GLU A 227 -7.20 -1.81 24.54
N GLN A 228 -6.69 -2.00 23.31
CA GLN A 228 -7.18 -1.27 22.13
C GLN A 228 -8.61 -1.65 21.78
N LEU A 229 -8.98 -2.93 21.91
CA LEU A 229 -10.35 -3.40 21.66
C LEU A 229 -11.33 -2.90 22.74
N ALA A 230 -10.89 -2.80 24.00
CA ALA A 230 -11.67 -2.15 25.05
C ALA A 230 -11.76 -0.61 24.89
N GLU A 231 -10.77 0.04 24.28
CA GLU A 231 -10.82 1.46 23.90
C GLU A 231 -11.77 1.70 22.71
N ALA A 232 -11.77 0.84 21.70
CA ALA A 232 -12.71 0.87 20.58
C ALA A 232 -14.17 0.88 21.05
N GLN A 233 -14.53 -0.01 21.99
CA GLN A 233 -15.86 -0.05 22.59
C GLN A 233 -16.23 1.22 23.38
N ARG A 234 -15.26 1.91 23.98
CA ARG A 234 -15.47 3.12 24.81
C ARG A 234 -15.46 4.42 24.02
N THR A 235 -14.83 4.46 22.86
CA THR A 235 -14.60 5.69 22.09
C THR A 235 -15.75 6.10 21.19
N GLY A 236 -16.65 5.17 20.86
CA GLY A 236 -17.70 5.43 19.87
C GLY A 236 -17.14 5.64 18.46
N ALA A 237 -16.03 4.97 18.12
CA ALA A 237 -15.51 4.92 16.76
C ALA A 237 -16.63 4.51 15.78
N LYS A 238 -16.76 5.19 14.64
CA LYS A 238 -17.83 4.89 13.68
C LYS A 238 -17.68 3.50 13.07
N HIS A 239 -16.44 3.12 12.78
CA HIS A 239 -16.05 1.76 12.46
C HIS A 239 -14.73 1.42 13.17
N VAL A 240 -14.50 0.13 13.39
CA VAL A 240 -13.20 -0.40 13.83
C VAL A 240 -12.72 -1.36 12.74
N VAL A 241 -11.50 -1.16 12.25
CA VAL A 241 -10.92 -1.92 11.14
C VAL A 241 -9.57 -2.49 11.57
N VAL A 242 -9.33 -3.77 11.29
CA VAL A 242 -8.05 -4.44 11.55
C VAL A 242 -7.29 -4.64 10.25
N PHE A 243 -5.99 -4.35 10.26
CA PHE A 243 -5.05 -4.66 9.19
C PHE A 243 -4.02 -5.67 9.70
N GLN A 244 -3.87 -6.76 8.96
CA GLN A 244 -2.96 -7.85 9.29
C GLN A 244 -2.44 -8.49 7.99
N HIS A 245 -1.53 -9.47 8.10
CA HIS A 245 -1.01 -10.19 6.94
C HIS A 245 -1.69 -11.55 6.77
N ILE A 246 -1.44 -12.51 7.66
CA ILE A 246 -2.05 -13.85 7.60
C ILE A 246 -3.56 -13.73 7.88
N PRO A 247 -4.46 -14.21 7.02
CA PRO A 247 -5.89 -14.17 7.30
C PRO A 247 -6.33 -15.22 8.35
N TRP A 248 -7.34 -14.90 9.15
CA TRP A 248 -7.96 -15.86 10.06
C TRP A 248 -8.51 -17.08 9.31
N PHE A 249 -9.17 -16.85 8.18
CA PHE A 249 -9.64 -17.86 7.23
C PHE A 249 -9.59 -17.33 5.80
N VAL A 250 -9.57 -18.23 4.83
CA VAL A 250 -9.53 -17.92 3.39
C VAL A 250 -10.92 -18.01 2.76
N ARG A 251 -11.75 -18.99 3.13
CA ARG A 251 -13.11 -19.16 2.56
C ARG A 251 -14.20 -19.13 3.63
N ASN A 252 -14.07 -19.95 4.67
CA ASN A 252 -15.05 -20.01 5.76
C ASN A 252 -14.36 -20.07 7.11
N PHE A 253 -14.98 -19.48 8.14
CA PHE A 253 -14.39 -19.41 9.48
C PHE A 253 -14.17 -20.79 10.14
N ASP A 254 -14.87 -21.83 9.69
CA ASP A 254 -14.83 -23.21 10.18
C ASP A 254 -13.97 -24.17 9.32
N GLU A 255 -13.26 -23.66 8.31
CA GLU A 255 -12.42 -24.48 7.42
C GLU A 255 -11.18 -25.08 8.12
N ASP A 256 -10.61 -26.16 7.57
CA ASP A 256 -9.40 -26.77 8.10
C ASP A 256 -8.18 -25.82 8.11
N LYS A 257 -7.20 -26.09 8.99
CA LYS A 257 -5.89 -25.40 8.95
C LYS A 257 -5.17 -25.75 7.65
N MET A 258 -4.72 -24.73 6.94
CA MET A 258 -3.76 -24.82 5.83
C MET A 258 -2.63 -23.82 6.08
N TYR A 259 -1.63 -23.76 5.19
CA TYR A 259 -0.53 -22.80 5.33
C TYR A 259 -1.04 -21.35 5.51
N PHE A 260 -2.04 -20.96 4.72
CA PHE A 260 -2.51 -19.58 4.61
C PHE A 260 -3.49 -19.09 5.68
N ASN A 261 -3.87 -19.90 6.68
CA ASN A 261 -4.86 -19.51 7.69
C ASN A 261 -4.46 -19.96 9.10
N PHE A 262 -5.16 -19.51 10.14
CA PHE A 262 -4.86 -19.93 11.52
C PHE A 262 -5.54 -21.26 11.90
N ASN A 263 -5.02 -21.91 12.96
CA ASN A 263 -5.64 -23.12 13.51
C ASN A 263 -7.06 -22.82 14.05
N PRO A 264 -8.04 -23.74 13.96
CA PRO A 264 -9.44 -23.43 14.25
C PRO A 264 -9.72 -22.90 15.66
N GLU A 265 -9.03 -23.39 16.69
CA GLU A 265 -9.24 -22.96 18.08
C GLU A 265 -8.81 -21.51 18.28
N LEU A 266 -7.57 -21.18 17.90
CA LEU A 266 -7.04 -19.81 17.96
C LEU A 266 -7.88 -18.87 17.08
N ARG A 267 -8.22 -19.31 15.86
CA ARG A 267 -9.01 -18.56 14.90
C ARG A 267 -10.36 -18.16 15.48
N LEU A 268 -11.14 -19.12 16.00
CA LEU A 268 -12.44 -18.83 16.58
C LEU A 268 -12.33 -17.90 17.79
N ARG A 269 -11.35 -18.12 18.68
CA ARG A 269 -11.07 -17.25 19.83
C ARG A 269 -10.84 -15.80 19.41
N MET A 270 -10.03 -15.57 18.37
CA MET A 270 -9.71 -14.23 17.88
C MET A 270 -10.86 -13.59 17.10
N LEU A 271 -11.56 -14.34 16.24
CA LEU A 271 -12.77 -13.85 15.56
C LEU A 271 -13.87 -13.43 16.54
N ASP A 272 -14.09 -14.19 17.61
CA ASP A 272 -15.00 -13.80 18.70
C ASP A 272 -14.49 -12.56 19.45
N LYS A 273 -13.18 -12.44 19.68
CA LYS A 273 -12.56 -11.26 20.34
C LYS A 273 -12.83 -9.99 19.52
N PHE A 274 -12.53 -10.00 18.23
CA PHE A 274 -12.74 -8.87 17.32
C PHE A 274 -14.22 -8.51 17.14
N HIS A 275 -15.09 -9.50 16.91
CA HIS A 275 -16.53 -9.27 16.78
C HIS A 275 -17.13 -8.66 18.06
N LYS A 276 -16.76 -9.15 19.26
CA LYS A 276 -17.23 -8.56 20.53
C LYS A 276 -16.80 -7.10 20.71
N ALA A 277 -15.67 -6.72 20.14
CA ALA A 277 -15.15 -5.36 20.17
C ALA A 277 -15.78 -4.41 19.13
N GLY A 278 -16.66 -4.91 18.24
CA GLY A 278 -17.27 -4.12 17.17
C GLY A 278 -16.37 -3.92 15.95
N VAL A 279 -15.39 -4.80 15.72
CA VAL A 279 -14.62 -4.80 14.46
C VAL A 279 -15.55 -5.09 13.29
N ARG A 280 -15.53 -4.21 12.29
CA ARG A 280 -16.39 -4.27 11.11
C ARG A 280 -15.74 -5.03 9.96
N ALA A 281 -14.45 -4.82 9.77
CA ALA A 281 -13.67 -5.42 8.68
C ALA A 281 -12.25 -5.75 9.12
N ILE A 282 -11.73 -6.88 8.62
CA ILE A 282 -10.32 -7.30 8.75
C ILE A 282 -9.74 -7.43 7.34
N PHE A 283 -8.67 -6.70 7.04
CA PHE A 283 -7.99 -6.74 5.73
C PHE A 283 -6.63 -7.46 5.81
N CYS A 284 -6.43 -8.40 4.90
CA CYS A 284 -5.34 -9.39 4.90
C CYS A 284 -4.62 -9.48 3.53
N GLY A 285 -3.43 -10.07 3.53
CA GLY A 285 -2.64 -10.45 2.36
C GLY A 285 -2.38 -11.95 2.31
N HIS A 286 -1.12 -12.34 2.09
CA HIS A 286 -0.56 -13.69 2.29
C HIS A 286 -1.06 -14.81 1.36
N TYR A 287 -2.30 -14.73 0.83
CA TYR A 287 -2.87 -15.79 -0.01
C TYR A 287 -2.57 -15.62 -1.51
N HIS A 288 -2.13 -14.43 -1.95
CA HIS A 288 -1.88 -14.06 -3.35
C HIS A 288 -3.04 -14.40 -4.30
N ARG A 289 -4.27 -14.33 -3.78
CA ARG A 289 -5.55 -14.49 -4.47
C ARG A 289 -6.62 -13.71 -3.71
N ASN A 290 -7.65 -13.24 -4.42
CA ASN A 290 -8.79 -12.64 -3.75
C ASN A 290 -9.63 -13.72 -3.05
N ALA A 291 -9.89 -13.53 -1.76
CA ALA A 291 -10.67 -14.45 -0.93
C ALA A 291 -11.26 -13.71 0.28
N GLY A 292 -11.77 -14.45 1.27
CA GLY A 292 -12.43 -13.92 2.44
C GLY A 292 -13.90 -14.34 2.55
N GLY A 293 -14.61 -13.73 3.48
CA GLY A 293 -15.99 -14.05 3.83
C GLY A 293 -16.39 -13.43 5.17
N PHE A 294 -17.51 -13.87 5.74
CA PHE A 294 -18.07 -13.28 6.96
C PHE A 294 -17.92 -14.19 8.17
N TYR A 295 -17.59 -13.59 9.32
CA TYR A 295 -17.82 -14.16 10.63
C TYR A 295 -18.90 -13.34 11.34
N LYS A 296 -20.13 -13.87 11.37
CA LYS A 296 -21.34 -13.14 11.77
C LYS A 296 -21.53 -11.92 10.85
N ASP A 297 -21.46 -10.69 11.36
CA ASP A 297 -21.56 -9.44 10.56
C ASP A 297 -20.22 -8.69 10.41
N MET A 298 -19.11 -9.30 10.83
CA MET A 298 -17.75 -8.84 10.58
C MET A 298 -17.20 -9.48 9.30
N GLU A 299 -16.72 -8.67 8.37
CA GLU A 299 -16.10 -9.15 7.13
C GLU A 299 -14.60 -9.41 7.33
N LEU A 300 -14.09 -10.48 6.74
CA LEU A 300 -12.66 -10.69 6.54
C LEU A 300 -12.39 -10.69 5.03
N VAL A 301 -11.46 -9.84 4.62
CA VAL A 301 -11.13 -9.56 3.22
C VAL A 301 -9.68 -9.99 2.97
N VAL A 302 -9.48 -10.92 2.05
CA VAL A 302 -8.14 -11.32 1.58
C VAL A 302 -7.93 -10.73 0.18
N THR A 303 -6.81 -10.05 0.00
CA THR A 303 -6.51 -9.29 -1.21
C THR A 303 -5.39 -9.96 -1.98
N SER A 304 -5.57 -10.12 -3.29
CA SER A 304 -4.49 -10.64 -4.14
C SER A 304 -3.34 -9.64 -4.24
N ALA A 305 -2.13 -10.16 -4.45
CA ALA A 305 -0.88 -9.42 -4.45
C ALA A 305 -0.85 -8.25 -5.46
N ILE A 306 -0.02 -7.25 -5.20
CA ILE A 306 0.53 -6.40 -6.28
C ILE A 306 1.60 -7.18 -7.05
N GLY A 307 2.47 -7.89 -6.33
CA GLY A 307 3.53 -8.72 -6.88
C GLY A 307 3.02 -10.04 -7.49
N ALA A 308 3.73 -11.13 -7.23
CA ALA A 308 3.42 -12.45 -7.79
C ALA A 308 1.97 -12.91 -7.51
N GLN A 309 1.24 -13.32 -8.54
CA GLN A 309 -0.08 -13.93 -8.39
C GLN A 309 0.07 -15.46 -8.22
N LEU A 310 -0.68 -16.07 -7.29
CA LEU A 310 -0.74 -17.53 -7.15
C LEU A 310 -2.08 -18.12 -7.64
N GLY A 311 -2.99 -17.29 -8.14
CA GLY A 311 -4.30 -17.67 -8.68
C GLY A 311 -4.53 -17.18 -10.10
N CYS A 312 -5.80 -17.00 -10.45
CA CYS A 312 -6.23 -16.42 -11.73
C CYS A 312 -6.54 -14.91 -11.62
N ASP A 313 -6.32 -14.32 -10.45
CA ASP A 313 -6.39 -12.88 -10.25
C ASP A 313 -5.31 -12.15 -11.07
N THR A 314 -5.62 -10.94 -11.51
CA THR A 314 -4.66 -10.01 -12.09
C THR A 314 -3.97 -9.21 -10.99
N HIS A 315 -2.71 -8.81 -11.18
CA HIS A 315 -2.03 -7.81 -10.33
C HIS A 315 -2.93 -6.59 -10.08
N GLY A 316 -3.04 -6.16 -8.82
CA GLY A 316 -4.06 -5.18 -8.46
C GLY A 316 -4.11 -4.85 -6.97
N LEU A 317 -5.12 -4.08 -6.59
CA LEU A 317 -5.35 -3.60 -5.23
C LEU A 317 -6.85 -3.33 -4.99
N ARG A 318 -7.24 -3.11 -3.74
CA ARG A 318 -8.60 -2.68 -3.38
C ARG A 318 -8.70 -1.19 -3.16
N VAL A 319 -9.74 -0.59 -3.73
CA VAL A 319 -10.28 0.69 -3.29
C VAL A 319 -11.35 0.40 -2.23
N VAL A 320 -11.15 0.92 -1.02
CA VAL A 320 -12.08 0.72 0.11
C VAL A 320 -12.76 2.04 0.44
N LYS A 321 -14.08 2.10 0.22
CA LYS A 321 -14.93 3.23 0.57
C LYS A 321 -15.48 3.01 1.98
N VAL A 322 -15.40 4.05 2.80
CA VAL A 322 -15.99 4.09 4.14
C VAL A 322 -17.13 5.09 4.10
N ARG A 323 -18.36 4.61 4.31
CA ARG A 323 -19.55 5.43 4.51
C ARG A 323 -19.92 5.40 6.00
N GLU A 324 -20.96 6.13 6.38
CA GLU A 324 -21.32 6.27 7.79
C GLU A 324 -21.75 4.93 8.44
N ASP A 325 -22.46 4.09 7.69
CA ASP A 325 -23.06 2.83 8.19
C ASP A 325 -22.48 1.56 7.54
N ASN A 326 -21.61 1.70 6.53
CA ASN A 326 -20.97 0.57 5.86
C ASN A 326 -19.52 0.83 5.45
N ILE A 327 -18.85 -0.27 5.10
CA ILE A 327 -17.58 -0.28 4.39
C ILE A 327 -17.82 -1.09 3.11
N GLU A 328 -17.44 -0.54 1.97
CA GLU A 328 -17.56 -1.16 0.65
C GLU A 328 -16.16 -1.27 0.06
N HIS A 329 -15.81 -2.40 -0.57
CA HIS A 329 -14.52 -2.53 -1.26
C HIS A 329 -14.68 -3.19 -2.62
N GLN A 330 -13.78 -2.84 -3.53
CA GLN A 330 -13.69 -3.47 -4.85
C GLN A 330 -12.21 -3.65 -5.19
N TYR A 331 -11.87 -4.86 -5.66
CA TYR A 331 -10.56 -5.15 -6.24
C TYR A 331 -10.51 -4.63 -7.68
N TYR A 332 -9.40 -4.00 -8.05
CA TYR A 332 -9.14 -3.48 -9.39
C TYR A 332 -7.80 -4.03 -9.88
N ALA A 333 -7.75 -4.50 -11.12
CA ALA A 333 -6.49 -4.70 -11.81
C ALA A 333 -5.74 -3.37 -11.91
N LEU A 334 -4.40 -3.38 -11.95
CA LEU A 334 -3.60 -2.14 -12.00
C LEU A 334 -3.90 -1.24 -13.21
N ASP A 335 -4.48 -1.77 -14.28
CA ASP A 335 -4.93 -1.04 -15.49
C ASP A 335 -6.35 -0.44 -15.35
N GLU A 336 -7.11 -0.85 -14.33
CA GLU A 336 -8.53 -0.54 -14.16
C GLU A 336 -8.80 0.36 -12.95
N ILE A 337 -7.76 0.73 -12.20
CA ILE A 337 -7.85 1.60 -11.01
C ILE A 337 -8.48 2.95 -11.41
N PRO A 338 -9.59 3.38 -10.78
CA PRO A 338 -10.30 4.60 -11.15
C PRO A 338 -9.57 5.86 -10.65
N GLU A 339 -9.54 6.91 -11.49
CA GLU A 339 -9.01 8.24 -11.10
C GLU A 339 -10.00 9.05 -10.25
N THR A 340 -11.27 8.63 -10.16
CA THR A 340 -12.29 9.29 -9.32
C THR A 340 -13.14 8.23 -8.62
N VAL A 341 -13.26 8.36 -7.29
CA VAL A 341 -14.03 7.43 -6.46
C VAL A 341 -15.29 8.11 -5.96
N CYS A 342 -16.46 7.71 -6.49
CA CYS A 342 -17.74 8.22 -5.99
C CYS A 342 -18.03 7.69 -4.58
N LEU A 343 -18.25 8.60 -3.64
CA LEU A 343 -18.54 8.36 -2.22
C LEU A 343 -20.02 8.60 -1.84
N HIS A 344 -20.84 8.95 -2.83
CA HIS A 344 -22.28 9.15 -2.70
C HIS A 344 -23.05 7.92 -3.17
#